data_AF-A0A8D2Q0G4-F1
#
_entry.id   AF-A0A8D2Q0G4-F1
#
_cell.length_a   1.000
_cell.length_b   1.000
_cell.length_c   1.000
_cell.angle_alpha   90.00
_cell.angle_beta   90.00
_cell.angle_gamma   90.00
#
_symmetry.space_group_name_H-M   'P 1'
#
loop_
_entity.id
_entity.type
_entity.pdbx_description
1 polymer ?
#
loop_
_entity_poly.entity_id
_entity_poly.type
_entity_poly.pdbx_seq_one_letter_code
_entity_poly.pdbx_strand_id
1 'polypeptide(L)'
;MSGEDRKKDGSTIRWHWPHSLPPPCSLRRIKRKGMSSCQKGKVPLLFTITLSFGFFAAQGGEASLLVSQPNLNTTVNRDILLSVAHTARNPPVIEWKHTSPRGTTKIAEWKPGSYTNISLSYENRVNTYENGSLQLLQVEMTDSGYYLVTVRDEFGNTIYGTILLNVYEILYEDLHFVAVFFTFLTAVSAILVCFMWLCNKSIYLIQNEQRQLRGKLTWRAIEASCLSCACT
;
A
#
# COMPACT_ATOMS: atom_id res chain seq x y z
N MET A 1 -12.21 49.10 -33.93
CA MET A 1 -12.46 48.15 -32.82
C MET A 1 -12.91 46.84 -33.45
N SER A 2 -12.07 45.85 -33.70
CA SER A 2 -11.27 45.01 -32.80
C SER A 2 -12.10 44.48 -31.62
N GLY A 3 -12.52 43.22 -31.74
CA GLY A 3 -13.20 42.43 -30.72
C GLY A 3 -12.88 40.97 -31.00
N GLU A 4 -12.08 40.40 -30.10
CA GLU A 4 -11.29 39.19 -30.26
C GLU A 4 -11.98 38.01 -29.59
N ASP A 5 -12.51 37.07 -30.38
CA ASP A 5 -13.11 35.84 -29.87
C ASP A 5 -12.04 34.77 -29.61
N ARG A 6 -11.68 34.66 -28.33
CA ARG A 6 -10.69 33.74 -27.78
C ARG A 6 -11.31 32.33 -27.65
N LYS A 7 -11.10 31.46 -28.65
CA LYS A 7 -11.36 30.01 -28.53
C LYS A 7 -10.45 29.41 -27.46
N LYS A 8 -11.04 28.77 -26.45
CA LYS A 8 -10.34 27.93 -25.47
C LYS A 8 -9.91 26.64 -26.14
N ASP A 9 -8.60 26.44 -26.27
CA ASP A 9 -8.00 25.20 -26.75
C ASP A 9 -7.98 24.18 -25.61
N GLY A 10 -8.63 23.03 -25.85
CA GLY A 10 -8.61 21.88 -24.95
C GLY A 10 -7.40 21.03 -25.28
N SER A 11 -6.28 21.29 -24.59
CA SER A 11 -5.04 20.52 -24.73
C SER A 11 -5.24 19.08 -24.27
N THR A 12 -5.52 18.19 -25.21
CA THR A 12 -5.46 16.74 -25.03
C THR A 12 -3.98 16.32 -24.98
N ILE A 13 -3.49 15.94 -23.79
CA ILE A 13 -2.14 15.40 -23.64
C ILE A 13 -2.11 14.02 -24.29
N ARG A 14 -1.48 13.95 -25.47
CA ARG A 14 -1.24 12.72 -26.23
C ARG A 14 0.05 12.08 -25.71
N TRP A 15 -0.06 11.04 -24.89
CA TRP A 15 1.07 10.19 -24.51
C TRP A 15 1.64 9.50 -25.76
N HIS A 16 2.81 9.96 -26.22
CA HIS A 16 3.60 9.25 -27.23
C HIS A 16 4.34 8.10 -26.55
N TRP A 17 3.93 6.88 -26.85
CA TRP A 17 4.67 5.67 -26.49
C TRP A 17 5.85 5.50 -27.46
N PRO A 18 7.07 5.25 -27.00
CA PRO A 18 8.17 4.86 -27.87
C PRO A 18 7.86 3.50 -28.52
N HIS A 19 7.75 3.49 -29.84
CA HIS A 19 7.64 2.27 -30.63
C HIS A 19 8.95 1.47 -30.56
N SER A 20 8.96 0.37 -29.81
CA SER A 20 9.87 -0.78 -30.05
C SER A 20 9.56 -1.93 -29.08
N LEU A 21 8.42 -2.58 -29.29
CA LEU A 21 8.24 -3.98 -28.86
C LEU A 21 8.85 -4.88 -29.94
N PRO A 22 9.69 -5.88 -29.61
CA PRO A 22 10.08 -6.91 -30.57
C PRO A 22 8.85 -7.76 -30.93
N PRO A 23 8.74 -8.25 -32.17
CA PRO A 23 7.56 -8.97 -32.62
C PRO A 23 7.43 -10.34 -31.91
N PRO A 24 6.20 -10.84 -31.73
CA PRO A 24 6.00 -12.22 -31.32
C PRO A 24 6.55 -13.16 -32.39
N CYS A 25 7.43 -14.08 -31.98
CA CYS A 25 7.94 -15.15 -32.82
C CYS A 25 6.76 -15.89 -33.46
N SER A 26 6.76 -15.90 -34.79
CA SER A 26 5.81 -16.61 -35.63
C SER A 26 5.82 -18.11 -35.28
N LEU A 27 4.66 -18.61 -34.86
CA LEU A 27 4.32 -20.03 -34.80
C LEU A 27 4.58 -20.64 -36.18
N ARG A 28 5.76 -21.24 -36.34
CA ARG A 28 6.11 -22.02 -37.52
C ARG A 28 5.25 -23.29 -37.48
N ARG A 29 4.11 -23.22 -38.16
CA ARG A 29 3.20 -24.34 -38.43
C ARG A 29 4.01 -25.47 -39.06
N ILE A 30 4.39 -26.47 -38.25
CA ILE A 30 5.02 -27.69 -38.72
C ILE A 30 3.98 -28.42 -39.57
N LYS A 31 4.20 -28.38 -40.89
CA LYS A 31 3.42 -29.10 -41.89
C LYS A 31 3.67 -30.60 -41.66
N ARG A 32 2.70 -31.30 -41.06
CA ARG A 32 2.69 -32.77 -40.99
C ARG A 32 2.83 -33.30 -42.42
N LYS A 33 4.00 -33.86 -42.77
CA LYS A 33 4.14 -34.70 -43.95
C LYS A 33 3.33 -35.96 -43.69
N GLY A 34 2.32 -36.20 -44.53
CA GLY A 34 1.64 -37.48 -44.59
C GLY A 34 2.67 -38.55 -44.98
N MET A 35 2.84 -39.54 -44.12
CA MET A 35 3.63 -40.74 -44.43
C MET A 35 2.69 -41.70 -45.14
N SER A 36 2.94 -41.90 -46.43
CA SER A 36 2.28 -42.87 -47.29
C SER A 36 2.58 -44.29 -46.84
N SER A 37 1.51 -45.08 -46.78
CA SER A 37 1.49 -46.54 -46.68
C SER A 37 2.46 -47.21 -47.65
N CYS A 38 3.23 -48.19 -47.16
CA CYS A 38 3.82 -49.23 -48.00
C CYS A 38 3.61 -50.60 -47.33
N GLN A 39 3.00 -51.50 -48.09
CA GLN A 39 2.55 -52.82 -47.68
C GLN A 39 3.70 -53.85 -47.64
N LYS A 40 3.49 -54.83 -46.76
CA LYS A 40 3.90 -56.26 -46.83
C LYS A 40 5.39 -56.61 -46.69
N GLY A 41 5.68 -57.39 -45.65
CA GLY A 41 6.81 -58.32 -45.69
C GLY A 41 7.28 -58.88 -44.36
N LYS A 42 6.73 -60.05 -43.99
CA LYS A 42 7.38 -61.17 -43.25
C LYS A 42 7.79 -60.95 -41.79
N VAL A 43 7.01 -61.58 -40.91
CA VAL A 43 7.40 -62.01 -39.56
C VAL A 43 8.43 -63.14 -39.69
N PRO A 44 9.53 -63.08 -38.94
CA PRO A 44 9.90 -64.24 -38.14
C PRO A 44 10.17 -63.86 -36.69
N LEU A 45 9.59 -64.69 -35.82
CA LEU A 45 9.79 -64.79 -34.39
C LEU A 45 11.28 -65.07 -34.08
N LEU A 46 11.96 -64.22 -33.33
CA LEU A 46 13.14 -64.63 -32.56
C LEU A 46 13.25 -63.83 -31.26
N PHE A 47 13.12 -64.57 -30.16
CA PHE A 47 13.35 -64.14 -28.79
C PHE A 47 14.83 -63.79 -28.59
N THR A 48 15.14 -62.56 -28.17
CA THR A 48 16.37 -62.27 -27.42
C THR A 48 16.11 -61.24 -26.31
N ILE A 49 16.77 -61.51 -25.19
CA ILE A 49 16.52 -61.03 -23.83
C ILE A 49 17.47 -59.87 -23.49
N THR A 50 16.91 -58.80 -22.92
CA THR A 50 17.48 -57.73 -22.07
C THR A 50 18.73 -56.97 -22.50
N LEU A 51 18.62 -55.63 -22.50
CA LEU A 51 19.57 -54.78 -21.79
C LEU A 51 18.86 -53.50 -21.34
N SER A 52 18.87 -53.30 -20.03
CA SER A 52 18.37 -52.15 -19.29
C SER A 52 18.82 -50.84 -19.95
N PHE A 53 17.91 -50.18 -20.68
CA PHE A 53 18.05 -48.76 -20.91
C PHE A 53 17.76 -48.09 -19.58
N GLY A 54 18.82 -47.90 -18.79
CA GLY A 54 18.77 -47.09 -17.59
C GLY A 54 18.18 -45.76 -17.99
N PHE A 55 16.95 -45.51 -17.57
CA PHE A 55 16.45 -44.17 -17.41
C PHE A 55 17.35 -43.58 -16.33
N PHE A 56 18.49 -43.01 -16.74
CA PHE A 56 19.11 -41.94 -15.99
C PHE A 56 18.05 -40.84 -16.01
N ALA A 57 17.10 -40.94 -15.07
CA ALA A 57 16.44 -39.77 -14.56
C ALA A 57 17.61 -38.94 -14.01
N ALA A 58 18.08 -38.00 -14.84
CA ALA A 58 18.91 -36.94 -14.36
C ALA A 58 18.12 -36.32 -13.21
N GLN A 59 18.47 -36.70 -11.99
CA GLN A 59 18.13 -35.91 -10.82
C GLN A 59 18.96 -34.64 -11.00
N GLY A 60 18.48 -33.73 -11.84
CA GLY A 60 18.73 -32.31 -11.75
C GLY A 60 17.65 -31.81 -10.81
N GLY A 61 18.02 -31.58 -9.55
CA GLY A 61 17.14 -30.92 -8.60
C GLY A 61 17.00 -29.51 -9.12
N GLU A 62 15.84 -29.21 -9.67
CA GLU A 62 15.53 -27.91 -10.25
C GLU A 62 15.61 -26.86 -9.14
N ALA A 63 16.41 -25.81 -9.36
CA ALA A 63 16.44 -24.70 -8.42
C ALA A 63 15.06 -24.03 -8.41
N SER A 64 14.60 -23.60 -7.23
CA SER A 64 13.31 -22.93 -7.06
C SER A 64 13.45 -21.69 -6.21
N LEU A 65 12.60 -20.70 -6.49
CA LEU A 65 12.51 -19.43 -5.77
C LEU A 65 11.04 -19.16 -5.43
N LEU A 66 10.80 -18.88 -4.16
CA LEU A 66 9.51 -18.48 -3.61
C LEU A 66 9.62 -17.08 -3.04
N VAL A 67 8.79 -16.18 -3.53
CA VAL A 67 8.59 -14.83 -2.97
C VAL A 67 7.40 -14.90 -2.03
N SER A 68 7.60 -14.64 -0.74
CA SER A 68 6.54 -14.80 0.26
C SER A 68 5.37 -13.83 0.04
N GLN A 69 5.68 -12.58 -0.31
CA GLN A 69 4.70 -11.51 -0.50
C GLN A 69 5.06 -10.69 -1.75
N PRO A 70 4.40 -10.95 -2.90
CA PRO A 70 4.73 -10.27 -4.15
C PRO A 70 4.20 -8.83 -4.21
N ASN A 71 3.28 -8.45 -3.33
CA ASN A 71 2.76 -7.09 -3.20
C ASN A 71 2.73 -6.71 -1.72
N LEU A 72 3.45 -5.65 -1.38
CA LEU A 72 3.61 -5.16 -0.01
C LEU A 72 3.19 -3.70 0.06
N ASN A 73 2.26 -3.41 0.97
CA ASN A 73 1.80 -2.06 1.26
C ASN A 73 2.32 -1.65 2.62
N THR A 74 2.96 -0.48 2.72
CA THR A 74 3.53 0.01 3.98
C THR A 74 3.42 1.53 4.10
N THR A 75 3.59 2.04 5.31
CA THR A 75 3.65 3.47 5.58
C THR A 75 5.09 3.96 5.59
N VAL A 76 5.30 5.26 5.35
CA VAL A 76 6.58 5.92 5.60
C VAL A 76 7.11 5.64 7.02
N ASN A 77 8.44 5.64 7.16
CA ASN A 77 9.19 5.46 8.41
C ASN A 77 8.94 4.11 9.12
N ARG A 78 8.60 3.06 8.36
CA ARG A 78 8.55 1.68 8.86
C ARG A 78 9.64 0.83 8.25
N ASP A 79 10.01 -0.22 8.98
CA ASP A 79 10.91 -1.24 8.46
C ASP A 79 10.08 -2.35 7.82
N ILE A 80 10.54 -2.85 6.68
CA ILE A 80 9.86 -3.90 5.92
C ILE A 80 10.80 -5.03 5.59
N LEU A 81 10.28 -6.25 5.54
CA LEU A 81 11.02 -7.44 5.14
C LEU A 81 10.60 -7.90 3.74
N LEU A 82 11.52 -7.86 2.80
CA LEU A 82 11.43 -8.47 1.49
C LEU A 82 11.85 -9.94 1.60
N SER A 83 10.87 -10.78 1.91
CA SER A 83 11.07 -12.20 2.23
C SER A 83 11.11 -13.08 0.98
N VAL A 84 12.18 -13.87 0.88
CA VAL A 84 12.37 -14.87 -0.17
C VAL A 84 12.86 -16.18 0.43
N ALA A 85 12.46 -17.29 -0.19
CA ALA A 85 12.98 -18.61 0.10
C ALA A 85 13.43 -19.24 -1.21
N HIS A 86 14.58 -19.93 -1.19
CA HIS A 86 15.12 -20.56 -2.37
C HIS A 86 15.63 -21.96 -2.02
N THR A 87 15.52 -22.87 -2.97
CA THR A 87 16.12 -24.21 -2.88
C THR A 87 17.03 -24.38 -4.08
N ALA A 88 18.32 -24.58 -3.85
CA ALA A 88 19.32 -24.80 -4.87
C ALA A 88 20.28 -25.91 -4.42
N ARG A 89 20.89 -26.64 -5.35
CA ARG A 89 21.86 -27.70 -5.02
C ARG A 89 23.15 -27.15 -4.42
N ASN A 90 23.57 -26.00 -4.92
CA ASN A 90 24.77 -25.31 -4.48
C ASN A 90 24.40 -23.93 -3.94
N PRO A 91 25.23 -23.33 -3.07
CA PRO A 91 25.00 -21.99 -2.54
C PRO A 91 24.87 -20.96 -3.69
N PRO A 92 23.66 -20.41 -3.94
CA PRO A 92 23.48 -19.51 -5.06
C PRO A 92 23.92 -18.09 -4.70
N VAL A 93 24.15 -17.26 -5.71
CA VAL A 93 24.34 -15.82 -5.54
C VAL A 93 22.98 -15.13 -5.69
N ILE A 94 22.61 -14.31 -4.71
CA ILE A 94 21.35 -13.57 -4.70
C ILE A 94 21.64 -12.09 -4.90
N GLU A 95 21.01 -11.51 -5.90
CA GLU A 95 21.13 -10.09 -6.23
C GLU A 95 19.77 -9.40 -6.10
N TRP A 96 19.76 -8.26 -5.43
CA TRP A 96 18.61 -7.38 -5.27
C TRP A 96 18.77 -6.09 -6.07
N LYS A 97 17.72 -5.71 -6.80
CA LYS A 97 17.64 -4.46 -7.55
C LYS A 97 16.33 -3.75 -7.27
N HIS A 98 16.38 -2.43 -7.15
CA HIS A 98 15.22 -1.55 -7.05
C HIS A 98 14.99 -0.85 -8.38
N THR A 99 13.78 -0.95 -8.91
CA THR A 99 13.34 -0.24 -10.12
C THR A 99 12.23 0.73 -9.75
N SER A 100 12.54 2.02 -9.89
CA SER A 100 11.60 3.12 -9.72
C SER A 100 11.49 3.91 -11.04
N PRO A 101 10.56 4.88 -11.16
CA PRO A 101 10.49 5.76 -12.32
C PRO A 101 11.79 6.54 -12.60
N ARG A 102 12.67 6.70 -11.60
CA ARG A 102 13.96 7.38 -11.73
C ARG A 102 15.05 6.48 -12.33
N GLY A 103 14.85 5.16 -12.35
CA GLY A 103 15.81 4.19 -12.87
C GLY A 103 15.91 2.93 -12.02
N THR A 104 16.84 2.07 -12.41
CA THR A 104 17.14 0.81 -11.73
C THR A 104 18.48 0.90 -11.01
N THR A 105 18.50 0.56 -9.72
CA THR A 105 19.69 0.58 -8.87
C THR A 105 19.93 -0.78 -8.23
N LYS A 106 21.19 -1.21 -8.12
CA LYS A 106 21.55 -2.41 -7.36
C LYS A 106 21.48 -2.07 -5.87
N ILE A 107 20.83 -2.92 -5.09
CA ILE A 107 20.69 -2.77 -3.64
C ILE A 107 21.79 -3.57 -2.95
N ALA A 108 21.80 -4.88 -3.18
CA ALA A 108 22.74 -5.79 -2.53
C ALA A 108 23.01 -7.02 -3.39
N GLU A 109 24.16 -7.63 -3.17
CA GLU A 109 24.50 -8.97 -3.61
C GLU A 109 24.98 -9.79 -2.42
N TRP A 110 24.44 -10.99 -2.29
CA TRP A 110 24.68 -11.85 -1.15
C TRP A 110 24.97 -13.27 -1.64
N LYS A 111 25.97 -13.91 -1.02
CA LYS A 111 26.30 -15.31 -1.24
C LYS A 111 26.40 -16.02 0.12
N PRO A 112 25.65 -17.11 0.35
CA PRO A 112 25.64 -17.81 1.63
C PRO A 112 27.05 -18.21 2.08
N GLY A 113 27.41 -17.87 3.32
CA GLY A 113 28.69 -18.22 3.93
C GLY A 113 29.94 -17.61 3.26
N SER A 114 29.78 -16.63 2.36
CA SER A 114 30.89 -16.07 1.60
C SER A 114 30.99 -14.55 1.73
N TYR A 115 30.02 -13.81 1.20
CA TYR A 115 30.07 -12.35 1.22
C TYR A 115 28.69 -11.72 1.15
N THR A 116 28.64 -10.47 1.59
CA THR A 116 27.51 -9.56 1.45
C THR A 116 28.06 -8.23 0.95
N ASN A 117 27.56 -7.77 -0.19
CA ASN A 117 27.97 -6.52 -0.81
C ASN A 117 26.74 -5.63 -0.98
N ILE A 118 26.62 -4.60 -0.15
CA ILE A 118 25.54 -3.62 -0.20
C ILE A 118 26.05 -2.40 -0.96
N SER A 119 25.21 -1.84 -1.85
CA SER A 119 25.60 -0.63 -2.57
C SER A 119 25.59 0.58 -1.65
N LEU A 120 26.44 1.57 -1.96
CA LEU A 120 26.64 2.76 -1.14
C LEU A 120 25.34 3.52 -0.85
N SER A 121 24.38 3.54 -1.79
CA SER A 121 23.09 4.22 -1.60
C SER A 121 22.16 3.53 -0.60
N TYR A 122 22.46 2.28 -0.23
CA TYR A 122 21.63 1.45 0.66
C TYR A 122 22.38 0.97 1.92
N GLU A 123 23.65 1.32 2.10
CA GLU A 123 24.53 0.83 3.18
C GLU A 123 23.93 0.98 4.58
N ASN A 124 23.27 2.11 4.86
CA ASN A 124 22.65 2.40 6.16
C ASN A 124 21.13 2.18 6.17
N ARG A 125 20.56 1.67 5.07
CA ARG A 125 19.12 1.51 4.91
C ARG A 125 18.69 0.06 4.79
N VAL A 126 19.63 -0.88 4.74
CA VAL A 126 19.33 -2.28 4.43
C VAL A 126 20.05 -3.24 5.35
N ASN A 127 19.32 -4.22 5.86
CA ASN A 127 19.87 -5.40 6.50
C ASN A 127 19.64 -6.63 5.60
N THR A 128 20.62 -7.53 5.55
CA THR A 128 20.50 -8.81 4.81
C THR A 128 20.43 -9.97 5.78
N TYR A 129 19.71 -11.03 5.38
CA TYR A 129 19.50 -12.23 6.20
C TYR A 129 20.20 -13.44 5.57
N GLU A 130 20.44 -14.48 6.38
CA GLU A 130 21.11 -15.73 5.99
C GLU A 130 20.39 -16.54 4.90
N ASN A 131 19.14 -16.21 4.58
CA ASN A 131 18.39 -16.82 3.47
C ASN A 131 18.38 -15.93 2.20
N GLY A 132 19.12 -14.83 2.23
CA GLY A 132 19.16 -13.81 1.19
C GLY A 132 17.94 -12.89 1.16
N SER A 133 17.06 -12.95 2.16
CA SER A 133 16.02 -11.93 2.36
C SER A 133 16.64 -10.60 2.74
N LEU A 134 15.91 -9.53 2.47
CA LEU A 134 16.38 -8.16 2.62
C LEU A 134 15.38 -7.36 3.44
N GLN A 135 15.82 -6.70 4.51
CA GLN A 135 15.00 -5.74 5.24
C GLN A 135 15.41 -4.33 4.85
N LEU A 136 14.43 -3.53 4.43
CA LEU A 136 14.60 -2.12 4.15
C LEU A 136 14.12 -1.33 5.38
N LEU A 137 15.00 -0.47 5.88
CA LEU A 137 14.80 0.33 7.08
C LEU A 137 14.25 1.70 6.72
N GLN A 138 13.38 2.24 7.59
CA GLN A 138 12.83 3.59 7.49
C GLN A 138 12.41 3.93 6.05
N VAL A 139 11.42 3.19 5.54
CA VAL A 139 10.98 3.34 4.16
C VAL A 139 10.44 4.74 3.88
N GLU A 140 10.73 5.24 2.69
CA GLU A 140 10.34 6.55 2.20
C GLU A 140 9.40 6.41 0.99
N MET A 141 8.67 7.47 0.64
CA MET A 141 7.81 7.47 -0.56
C MET A 141 8.57 7.13 -1.84
N THR A 142 9.85 7.53 -1.91
CA THR A 142 10.79 7.29 -3.01
C THR A 142 11.17 5.82 -3.20
N ASP A 143 10.99 5.00 -2.16
CA ASP A 143 11.29 3.57 -2.20
C ASP A 143 10.18 2.77 -2.89
N SER A 144 9.02 3.37 -3.15
CA SER A 144 7.95 2.72 -3.91
C SER A 144 8.44 2.28 -5.29
N GLY A 145 8.15 1.03 -5.66
CA GLY A 145 8.62 0.45 -6.91
C GLY A 145 8.75 -1.06 -6.88
N TYR A 146 9.44 -1.59 -7.88
CA TYR A 146 9.68 -3.03 -8.02
C TYR A 146 11.04 -3.40 -7.42
N TYR A 147 11.02 -4.40 -6.55
CA TYR A 147 12.19 -5.04 -6.00
C TYR A 147 12.38 -6.38 -6.70
N LEU A 148 13.39 -6.44 -7.57
CA LEU A 148 13.74 -7.62 -8.33
C LEU A 148 14.81 -8.39 -7.56
N VAL A 149 14.52 -9.65 -7.25
CA VAL A 149 15.49 -10.62 -6.74
C VAL A 149 15.90 -11.56 -7.88
N THR A 150 17.20 -11.75 -8.04
CA THR A 150 17.78 -12.70 -9.00
C THR A 150 18.60 -13.71 -8.23
N VAL A 151 18.25 -14.99 -8.32
CA VAL A 151 19.01 -16.10 -7.76
C VAL A 151 19.78 -16.75 -8.89
N ARG A 152 21.11 -16.72 -8.82
CA ARG A 152 22.03 -17.30 -9.80
C ARG A 152 22.73 -18.50 -9.21
N ASP A 153 22.55 -19.66 -9.82
CA ASP A 153 23.29 -20.87 -9.49
C ASP A 153 24.71 -20.81 -10.07
N GLU A 154 25.60 -21.67 -9.57
CA GLU A 154 26.99 -21.75 -10.04
C GLU A 154 27.11 -22.20 -11.50
N PHE A 155 26.11 -22.93 -11.99
CA PHE A 155 26.03 -23.39 -13.39
C PHE A 155 25.45 -22.33 -14.35
N GLY A 156 25.19 -21.10 -13.85
CA GLY A 156 24.63 -20.01 -14.65
C GLY A 156 23.11 -20.05 -14.83
N ASN A 157 22.41 -20.97 -14.16
CA ASN A 157 20.94 -20.96 -14.11
C ASN A 157 20.48 -19.74 -13.32
N THR A 158 19.50 -19.00 -13.84
CA THR A 158 18.99 -17.79 -13.19
C THR A 158 17.49 -17.87 -12.99
N ILE A 159 17.05 -17.54 -11.78
CA ILE A 159 15.65 -17.50 -11.39
C ILE A 159 15.35 -16.09 -10.88
N TYR A 160 14.21 -15.54 -11.29
CA TYR A 160 13.81 -14.18 -10.97
C TYR A 160 12.56 -14.20 -10.09
N GLY A 161 12.50 -13.27 -9.15
CA GLY A 161 11.33 -12.99 -8.34
C GLY A 161 11.15 -11.47 -8.23
N THR A 162 9.90 -11.04 -8.10
CA THR A 162 9.58 -9.61 -8.05
C THR A 162 8.64 -9.33 -6.90
N ILE A 163 8.93 -8.27 -6.14
CA ILE A 163 8.06 -7.73 -5.11
C ILE A 163 7.71 -6.29 -5.49
N LEU A 164 6.42 -5.97 -5.53
CA LEU A 164 5.94 -4.59 -5.66
C LEU A 164 5.79 -4.01 -4.25
N LEU A 165 6.52 -2.93 -3.96
CA LEU A 165 6.38 -2.16 -2.75
C LEU A 165 5.60 -0.87 -3.03
N ASN A 166 4.53 -0.66 -2.28
CA ASN A 166 3.77 0.58 -2.29
C ASN A 166 3.86 1.26 -0.93
N VAL A 167 4.48 2.45 -0.89
CA VAL A 167 4.62 3.25 0.32
C VAL A 167 3.58 4.37 0.33
N TYR A 168 2.83 4.50 1.42
CA TYR A 168 1.84 5.57 1.60
C TYR A 168 2.15 6.45 2.82
N GLU A 169 1.69 7.69 2.76
CA GLU A 169 1.77 8.63 3.87
C GLU A 169 0.58 8.44 4.81
N ILE A 170 0.81 8.44 6.12
CA ILE A 170 -0.26 8.30 7.11
C ILE A 170 -0.92 9.66 7.32
N LEU A 171 -1.89 10.00 6.47
CA LEU A 171 -2.72 11.20 6.65
C LEU A 171 -3.73 11.07 7.82
N TYR A 172 -3.81 9.92 8.47
CA TYR A 172 -4.85 9.61 9.45
C TYR A 172 -4.55 10.12 10.87
N GLU A 173 -3.29 10.32 11.26
CA GLU A 173 -2.98 10.85 12.60
C GLU A 173 -3.43 12.31 12.74
N ASP A 174 -3.18 13.12 11.72
CA ASP A 174 -3.59 14.53 11.71
C ASP A 174 -5.11 14.69 11.63
N LEU A 175 -5.78 13.85 10.82
CA LEU A 175 -7.23 13.92 10.70
C LEU A 175 -7.94 13.48 12.00
N HIS A 176 -7.40 12.48 12.70
CA HIS A 176 -7.95 12.05 13.99
C HIS A 176 -7.78 13.15 15.04
N PHE A 177 -6.62 13.80 15.09
CA PHE A 177 -6.39 14.95 15.97
C PHE A 177 -7.40 16.08 15.71
N VAL A 178 -7.61 16.44 14.44
CA VAL A 178 -8.58 17.47 14.03
C VAL A 178 -10.01 17.06 14.42
N ALA A 179 -10.40 15.82 14.18
CA ALA A 179 -11.72 15.31 14.56
C ALA A 179 -11.95 15.40 16.07
N VAL A 180 -11.01 14.93 16.88
CA VAL A 180 -11.09 15.00 18.35
C VAL A 180 -11.18 16.45 18.82
N PHE A 181 -10.38 17.35 18.24
CA PHE A 181 -10.44 18.77 18.55
C PHE A 181 -11.83 19.38 18.26
N PHE A 182 -12.42 19.06 17.11
CA PHE A 182 -13.79 19.48 16.80
C PHE A 182 -14.83 18.92 17.77
N THR A 183 -14.73 17.63 18.16
CA THR A 183 -15.65 17.05 19.15
C THR A 183 -15.54 17.73 20.52
N PHE A 184 -14.35 18.15 20.92
CA PHE A 184 -14.15 18.90 22.15
C PHE A 184 -14.79 20.29 22.05
N LEU A 185 -14.59 21.00 20.95
CA LEU A 185 -15.19 22.32 20.72
C LEU A 185 -16.73 22.26 20.69
N THR A 186 -17.32 21.25 20.07
CA THR A 186 -18.79 21.10 20.04
C THR A 186 -19.34 20.80 21.43
N ALA A 187 -18.67 19.95 22.21
CA ALA A 187 -19.04 19.69 23.60
C ALA A 187 -18.97 20.95 24.47
N VAL A 188 -17.86 21.70 24.40
CA VAL A 188 -17.70 22.97 25.13
C VAL A 188 -18.76 23.98 24.72
N SER A 189 -19.03 24.12 23.43
CA SER A 189 -20.09 24.99 22.90
C SER A 189 -21.47 24.62 23.44
N ALA A 190 -21.83 23.33 23.42
CA ALA A 190 -23.09 22.85 23.97
C ALA A 190 -23.23 23.15 25.47
N ILE A 191 -22.17 22.94 26.24
CA ILE A 191 -22.13 23.26 27.67
C ILE A 191 -22.36 24.76 27.91
N LEU A 192 -21.69 25.64 27.14
CA LEU A 192 -21.86 27.08 27.25
C LEU A 192 -23.28 27.53 26.88
N VAL A 193 -23.87 26.96 25.83
CA VAL A 193 -25.27 27.24 25.44
C VAL A 193 -26.22 26.78 26.55
N CYS A 194 -26.02 25.59 27.11
CA CYS A 194 -26.80 25.10 28.25
C CYS A 194 -26.65 26.03 29.47
N PHE A 195 -25.43 26.48 29.78
CA PHE A 195 -25.18 27.40 30.88
C PHE A 195 -25.89 28.75 30.66
N MET A 196 -25.77 29.33 29.46
CA MET A 196 -26.44 30.59 29.12
C MET A 196 -27.97 30.45 29.22
N TRP A 197 -28.52 29.32 28.77
CA TRP A 197 -29.95 29.03 28.90
C TRP A 197 -30.39 28.93 30.37
N LEU A 198 -29.62 28.25 31.22
CA LEU A 198 -29.88 28.16 32.66
C LEU A 198 -29.78 29.53 33.33
N CYS A 199 -28.77 30.34 32.98
CA CYS A 199 -28.63 31.71 33.44
C CYS A 199 -29.86 32.55 33.04
N ASN A 200 -30.26 32.51 31.77
CA ASN A 200 -31.44 33.24 31.30
C ASN A 200 -32.71 32.82 32.05
N LYS A 201 -32.91 31.50 32.25
CA LYS A 201 -34.05 30.97 32.99
C LYS A 201 -34.04 31.39 34.46
N SER A 202 -32.87 31.39 35.10
CA SER A 202 -32.73 31.86 36.48
C SER A 202 -33.05 33.35 36.62
N ILE A 203 -32.57 34.19 35.71
CA ILE A 203 -32.84 35.63 35.68
C ILE A 203 -34.35 35.87 35.47
N TYR A 204 -34.96 35.13 34.55
CA TYR A 204 -36.40 35.23 34.30
C TYR A 204 -37.23 34.92 35.55
N LEU A 205 -36.87 33.86 36.28
CA LEU A 205 -37.57 33.47 37.52
C LEU A 205 -37.40 34.53 38.61
N ILE A 206 -36.18 35.02 38.85
CA ILE A 206 -35.91 36.07 39.84
C ILE A 206 -36.69 37.34 39.52
N GLN A 207 -36.71 37.76 38.25
CA GLN A 207 -37.47 38.94 37.83
C GLN A 207 -38.98 38.77 38.02
N ASN A 208 -39.53 37.58 37.77
CA ASN A 208 -40.93 37.30 37.96
C ASN A 208 -41.32 37.37 39.44
N GLU A 209 -40.51 36.77 40.32
CA GLU A 209 -40.73 36.81 41.76
C GLU A 209 -40.67 38.24 42.31
N GLN A 210 -39.71 39.04 41.86
CA GLN A 210 -39.60 40.46 42.19
C GLN A 210 -40.83 41.26 41.73
N ARG A 211 -41.35 41.00 40.52
CA ARG A 211 -42.59 41.65 40.02
C ARG A 211 -43.80 41.32 40.88
N GLN A 212 -43.96 40.05 41.28
CA GLN A 212 -45.05 39.60 42.13
C GLN A 212 -44.99 40.22 43.53
N LEU A 213 -43.81 40.27 44.15
CA LEU A 213 -43.60 40.91 45.45
C LEU A 213 -43.91 42.42 45.39
N ARG A 214 -43.41 43.10 44.34
CA ARG A 214 -43.68 44.52 44.12
C ARG A 214 -45.17 44.80 43.95
N GLY A 215 -45.89 43.98 43.17
CA GLY A 215 -47.34 44.07 42.99
C GLY A 215 -48.14 43.86 44.30
N LYS A 216 -47.76 42.88 45.12
CA LYS A 216 -48.38 42.65 46.44
C LYS A 216 -48.15 43.80 47.41
N LEU A 217 -46.94 44.36 47.43
CA LEU A 217 -46.60 45.53 48.26
C LEU A 217 -47.39 46.77 47.81
N THR A 218 -47.52 47.02 46.51
CA THR A 218 -48.33 48.13 45.99
C THR A 218 -49.81 47.98 46.31
N TRP A 219 -50.38 46.78 46.18
CA TRP A 219 -51.78 46.52 46.54
C TRP A 219 -52.05 46.79 48.03
N ARG A 220 -51.19 46.26 48.91
CA ARG A 220 -51.29 46.49 50.36
C ARG A 220 -51.16 47.98 50.73
N ALA A 221 -50.30 48.72 50.03
CA ALA A 221 -50.15 50.15 50.25
C ALA A 221 -51.40 50.94 49.83
N ILE A 222 -52.04 50.56 48.72
CA ILE A 222 -53.31 51.15 48.27
C ILE A 222 -54.42 50.84 49.27
N GLU A 223 -54.52 49.59 49.74
CA GLU A 223 -55.52 49.15 50.71
C GLU A 223 -55.41 49.91 52.04
N ALA A 224 -54.19 50.06 52.57
CA ALA A 224 -53.93 50.86 53.78
C ALA A 224 -54.34 52.34 53.60
N SER A 225 -54.11 52.90 52.42
CA SER A 225 -54.47 54.29 52.10
C SER A 225 -55.99 54.48 52.00
N CYS A 226 -56.73 53.50 51.45
CA CYS A 226 -58.19 53.55 51.41
C CYS A 226 -58.82 53.41 52.81
N LEU A 227 -58.26 52.53 53.66
CA LEU A 227 -58.71 52.36 55.05
C LEU A 227 -58.53 53.63 55.89
N SER A 228 -57.43 54.37 55.71
CA SER A 228 -57.23 55.64 56.43
C SER A 228 -58.21 56.73 56.02
N CYS A 229 -58.66 56.75 54.75
CA CYS A 229 -59.64 57.74 54.28
C CYS A 229 -61.08 57.43 54.72
N ALA A 230 -61.41 56.17 55.02
CA ALA A 230 -62.76 55.75 55.40
C ALA A 230 -63.10 55.96 56.89
N CYS A 231 -62.10 56.22 57.75
CA CYS A 231 -62.28 56.43 59.19
C CYS A 231 -62.31 57.91 59.62
N THR A 232 -62.36 58.84 58.65
CA THR A 232 -62.49 60.29 58.83
C THR A 232 -63.87 60.76 58.40
#